data_AF-A0A2V7EMW3-F1
#
_entry.id   AF-A0A2V7EMW3-F1
#
_cell.length_a   1.000
_cell.length_b   1.000
_cell.length_c   1.000
_cell.angle_alpha   90.00
_cell.angle_beta   90.00
_cell.angle_gamma   90.00
#
_symmetry.space_group_name_H-M   'P 1'
#
loop_
_entity.id
_entity.type
_entity.pdbx_description
1 polymer ?
#
loop_
_entity_poly.entity_id
_entity_poly.type
_entity_poly.pdbx_seq_one_letter_code
_entity_poly.pdbx_strand_id
1 'polypeptide(L)'
;MARLFWLTVMAAFVAALLLGASWAVAYSTVADVLGSPPPEMGRQSTTLLWQGAPELPGHPRVWRFAFGPTRIPGAPTVRIYVTPLGHLVETQPADLEARVKTLHPLP
;
A
#
# COMPACT_ATOMS: atom_id res chain seq x y z
N MET A 1 34.49 -4.45 -20.97
CA MET A 1 33.19 -5.17 -20.97
C MET A 1 32.73 -5.55 -19.56
N ALA A 2 33.50 -6.34 -18.79
CA ALA A 2 33.11 -6.82 -17.46
C ALA A 2 32.77 -5.72 -16.43
N ARG A 3 33.47 -4.58 -16.47
CA ARG A 3 33.22 -3.46 -15.54
C ARG A 3 31.85 -2.81 -15.75
N LEU A 4 31.43 -2.61 -17.00
CA LEU A 4 30.12 -2.04 -17.30
C LEU A 4 29.00 -3.01 -16.88
N PHE A 5 29.19 -4.30 -17.15
CA PHE A 5 28.26 -5.35 -16.70
C PHE A 5 28.06 -5.31 -15.18
N TRP A 6 29.15 -5.29 -14.41
CA TRP A 6 29.08 -5.21 -12.95
C TRP A 6 28.41 -3.93 -12.45
N LEU A 7 28.68 -2.78 -13.08
CA LEU A 7 27.99 -1.53 -12.74
C LEU A 7 26.48 -1.62 -12.99
N THR A 8 26.06 -2.23 -14.10
CA THR A 8 24.64 -2.46 -14.39
C THR A 8 24.00 -3.39 -13.35
N VAL A 9 24.68 -4.46 -12.96
CA VAL A 9 24.20 -5.38 -11.92
C VAL A 9 24.05 -4.67 -10.57
N MET A 10 25.05 -3.87 -10.16
CA MET A 10 24.96 -3.10 -8.91
C MET A 10 23.83 -2.07 -8.97
N ALA A 11 23.67 -1.37 -10.10
CA ALA A 11 22.58 -0.41 -10.28
C ALA A 11 21.20 -1.09 -10.19
N ALA A 12 21.03 -2.25 -10.83
CA ALA A 12 19.80 -3.03 -10.75
C ALA A 12 19.52 -3.51 -9.32
N PHE A 13 20.55 -3.94 -8.60
CA PHE A 13 20.44 -4.38 -7.21
C PHE A 13 20.01 -3.22 -6.28
N VAL A 14 20.64 -2.06 -6.42
CA VAL A 14 20.26 -0.85 -5.66
C VAL A 14 18.82 -0.44 -5.99
N ALA A 15 18.42 -0.47 -7.26
CA ALA A 15 17.04 -0.17 -7.64
C ALA A 15 16.03 -1.16 -7.02
N ALA A 16 16.34 -2.45 -6.99
CA ALA A 16 15.51 -3.45 -6.34
C ALA A 16 15.38 -3.23 -4.83
N LEU A 17 16.48 -2.87 -4.16
CA LEU A 17 16.47 -2.52 -2.73
C LEU A 17 15.60 -1.29 -2.45
N LEU A 18 15.73 -0.23 -3.24
CA LEU A 18 14.92 0.98 -3.10
C LEU A 18 13.43 0.70 -3.31
N LEU A 19 13.09 -0.15 -4.29
CA LEU A 19 11.72 -0.58 -4.53
C LEU A 19 11.15 -1.37 -3.35
N GLY A 20 11.94 -2.30 -2.80
CA GLY A 20 11.58 -3.08 -1.61
C GLY A 20 11.38 -2.20 -0.37
N ALA A 21 12.29 -1.25 -0.13
CA ALA A 21 12.17 -0.29 0.96
C ALA A 21 10.92 0.60 0.82
N SER A 22 10.64 1.07 -0.41
CA SER A 22 9.43 1.84 -0.71
C SER A 22 8.16 1.05 -0.41
N TRP A 23 8.11 -0.22 -0.80
CA TRP A 23 6.98 -1.10 -0.49
C TRP A 23 6.82 -1.32 1.01
N ALA A 24 7.92 -1.55 1.74
CA ALA A 24 7.88 -1.77 3.19
C ALA A 24 7.34 -0.55 3.95
N VAL A 25 7.79 0.65 3.58
CA VAL A 25 7.30 1.91 4.15
C VAL A 25 5.82 2.14 3.79
N ALA A 26 5.39 1.81 2.57
CA ALA A 26 3.99 1.90 2.21
C ALA A 26 3.11 0.91 2.99
N TYR A 27 3.62 -0.30 3.23
CA TYR A 27 2.94 -1.34 3.97
C TYR A 27 2.81 -1.02 5.47
N SER A 28 3.79 -0.35 6.09
CA SER A 28 3.65 0.09 7.48
C SER A 28 2.52 1.09 7.64
N THR A 29 2.37 2.05 6.72
CA THR A 29 1.23 2.99 6.74
C THR A 29 -0.10 2.27 6.59
N VAL A 30 -0.16 1.22 5.76
CA VAL A 30 -1.36 0.38 5.65
C VAL A 30 -1.65 -0.33 6.98
N ALA A 31 -0.63 -0.90 7.63
CA ALA A 31 -0.79 -1.53 8.93
C ALA A 31 -1.30 -0.55 10.00
N ASP A 32 -0.80 0.69 10.00
CA ASP A 32 -1.28 1.74 10.91
C ASP A 32 -2.75 2.08 10.69
N VAL A 33 -3.18 2.18 9.42
CA VAL A 33 -4.60 2.43 9.06
C VAL A 33 -5.51 1.28 9.48
N LEU A 34 -5.02 0.04 9.35
CA LEU A 34 -5.78 -1.16 9.69
C LEU A 34 -5.77 -1.48 11.18
N GLY A 35 -4.84 -0.90 11.94
CA GLY A 35 -4.70 -1.11 13.38
C GLY A 35 -4.18 -2.50 13.76
N SER A 36 -4.02 -2.71 15.06
CA SER A 36 -3.62 -3.99 15.66
C SER A 36 -4.65 -4.44 16.70
N PRO A 37 -5.23 -5.65 16.57
CA PRO A 37 -5.00 -6.62 15.49
C PRO A 37 -5.59 -6.15 14.14
N PRO A 38 -5.10 -6.65 12.99
CA PRO A 38 -5.68 -6.30 11.70
C PRO A 38 -7.05 -6.99 11.52
N PRO A 39 -8.06 -6.31 10.93
CA PRO A 39 -9.34 -6.90 10.61
C PRO A 39 -9.19 -8.12 9.69
N GLU A 40 -10.15 -9.03 9.75
CA GLU A 40 -10.20 -10.16 8.80
C GLU A 40 -10.45 -9.66 7.37
N MET A 41 -9.34 -9.49 6.66
CA MET A 41 -9.27 -9.16 5.25
C MET A 41 -8.88 -10.43 4.49
N GLY A 42 -9.59 -10.70 3.40
CA GLY A 42 -9.30 -11.83 2.52
C GLY A 42 -7.99 -11.64 1.76
N ARG A 43 -8.01 -11.86 0.44
CA ARG A 43 -6.79 -11.81 -0.36
C ARG A 43 -6.29 -10.37 -0.47
N GLN A 44 -5.02 -10.16 -0.13
CA GLN A 44 -4.31 -8.92 -0.44
C GLN A 44 -3.74 -8.97 -1.86
N SER A 45 -3.92 -7.89 -2.61
CA SER A 45 -3.24 -7.62 -3.86
C SER A 45 -2.53 -6.27 -3.76
N THR A 46 -1.26 -6.22 -4.14
CA THR A 46 -0.47 -4.99 -4.13
C THR A 46 0.00 -4.66 -5.53
N THR A 47 -0.15 -3.41 -5.95
CA THR A 47 0.27 -2.93 -7.27
C THR A 47 0.95 -1.56 -7.15
N LEU A 48 2.13 -1.40 -7.74
CA LEU A 48 2.76 -0.10 -7.89
C LEU A 48 2.23 0.58 -9.15
N LEU A 49 1.47 1.66 -8.97
CA LEU A 49 0.98 2.51 -10.04
C LEU A 49 2.04 3.59 -10.33
N TRP A 50 3.14 3.17 -10.96
CA TRP A 50 4.28 4.05 -11.26
C TRP A 50 3.95 5.18 -12.23
N GLN A 51 3.04 4.91 -13.18
CA GLN A 51 2.54 5.93 -14.12
C GLN A 51 1.55 6.90 -13.49
N GLY A 52 1.17 6.68 -12.23
CA GLY A 52 0.12 7.43 -11.55
C GLY A 52 -1.17 6.62 -11.43
N ALA A 53 -1.94 6.87 -10.37
CA ALA A 53 -3.28 6.30 -10.22
C ALA A 53 -4.32 7.19 -10.92
N PRO A 54 -4.95 6.73 -12.02
CA PRO A 54 -5.96 7.53 -12.74
C PRO A 54 -7.25 7.75 -11.94
N GLU A 55 -7.47 6.90 -10.92
CA GLU A 55 -8.60 7.00 -10.01
C GLU A 55 -8.43 8.16 -9.00
N LEU A 56 -7.23 8.75 -8.87
CA LEU A 56 -6.91 9.77 -7.88
C LEU A 56 -6.66 11.15 -8.52
N PRO A 57 -7.08 12.25 -7.86
CA PRO A 57 -6.82 13.60 -8.35
C PRO A 57 -5.31 13.86 -8.44
N GLY A 58 -4.86 14.42 -9.56
CA GLY A 58 -3.45 14.69 -9.80
C GLY A 58 -2.59 13.47 -10.18
N HIS A 59 -3.20 12.29 -10.34
CA HIS A 59 -2.54 11.07 -10.81
C HIS A 59 -1.22 10.74 -10.08
N PRO A 60 -1.18 10.77 -8.73
CA PRO A 60 0.04 10.55 -7.99
C PRO A 60 0.55 9.12 -8.19
N ARG A 61 1.88 8.95 -8.15
CA ARG A 61 2.51 7.64 -8.08
C ARG A 61 2.24 7.03 -6.72
N VAL A 62 1.62 5.86 -6.69
CA VAL A 62 1.17 5.22 -5.45
C VAL A 62 1.29 3.71 -5.52
N TRP A 63 1.51 3.10 -4.36
CA TRP A 63 1.17 1.72 -4.09
C TRP A 63 -0.33 1.62 -3.79
N ARG A 64 -1.02 0.74 -4.52
CA ARG A 64 -2.40 0.36 -4.24
C ARG A 64 -2.40 -0.99 -3.54
N PHE A 65 -2.99 -1.03 -2.35
CA PHE A 65 -3.25 -2.25 -1.60
C PHE A 65 -4.75 -2.51 -1.64
N ALA A 66 -5.15 -3.59 -2.33
CA ALA A 66 -6.54 -4.00 -2.41
C ALA A 66 -6.76 -5.27 -1.59
N PHE A 67 -7.80 -5.28 -0.77
CA PHE A 67 -8.20 -6.38 0.09
C PHE A 67 -9.62 -6.80 -0.25
N GLY A 68 -9.84 -8.09 -0.49
CA GLY A 68 -11.18 -8.60 -0.73
C GLY A 68 -11.24 -10.13 -0.80
N PRO A 69 -12.38 -10.75 -0.43
CA PRO A 69 -13.48 -10.14 0.33
C PRO A 69 -13.07 -9.83 1.78
N THR A 70 -13.57 -8.75 2.38
CA THR A 70 -13.32 -8.41 3.80
C THR A 70 -14.58 -8.62 4.65
N ARG A 71 -14.41 -8.77 5.97
CA ARG A 71 -15.53 -8.81 6.94
C ARG A 71 -15.92 -7.44 7.51
N ILE A 72 -15.41 -6.35 6.93
CA ILE A 72 -15.73 -5.01 7.41
C ILE A 72 -17.16 -4.64 6.99
N PRO A 73 -18.06 -4.25 7.92
CA PRO A 73 -19.43 -3.87 7.60
C PRO A 73 -19.48 -2.77 6.55
N GLY A 74 -20.21 -3.02 5.45
CA GLY A 74 -20.36 -2.07 4.34
C GLY A 74 -19.12 -1.87 3.46
N ALA A 75 -18.03 -2.62 3.68
CA ALA A 75 -16.79 -2.50 2.92
C ALA A 75 -16.29 -3.87 2.42
N PRO A 76 -17.01 -4.52 1.48
CA PRO A 76 -16.66 -5.86 1.00
C PRO A 76 -15.29 -5.91 0.32
N THR A 77 -14.84 -4.78 -0.24
CA THR A 77 -13.49 -4.56 -0.75
C THR A 77 -12.92 -3.31 -0.12
N VAL A 78 -11.65 -3.35 0.25
CA VAL A 78 -10.90 -2.19 0.74
C VAL A 78 -9.76 -1.90 -0.21
N ARG A 79 -9.54 -0.62 -0.55
CA ARG A 79 -8.37 -0.17 -1.29
C ARG A 79 -7.67 0.93 -0.50
N ILE A 80 -6.36 0.84 -0.37
CA ILE A 80 -5.56 1.84 0.33
C ILE A 80 -4.46 2.30 -0.63
N TYR A 81 -4.37 3.60 -0.83
CA TYR A 81 -3.41 4.24 -1.73
C TYR A 81 -2.36 4.97 -0.91
N VAL A 82 -1.11 4.54 -1.04
CA VAL A 82 0.02 5.11 -0.30
C VAL A 82 1.11 5.50 -1.28
N THR A 83 1.68 6.68 -1.14
CA THR A 83 2.83 7.09 -1.96
C THR A 83 4.04 6.18 -1.71
N PRO A 84 4.99 6.08 -2.64
CA PRO A 84 6.26 5.37 -2.44
C PRO A 84 7.06 5.80 -1.20
N LEU A 85 6.75 6.97 -0.64
CA LEU A 85 7.37 7.56 0.54
C LEU A 85 6.60 7.27 1.84
N GLY A 86 5.47 6.56 1.78
CA GLY A 86 4.67 6.20 2.97
C GLY A 86 3.52 7.14 3.30
N HIS A 87 3.29 8.20 2.54
CA HIS A 87 2.14 9.08 2.78
C HIS A 87 0.84 8.45 2.29
N LEU A 88 -0.15 8.33 3.17
CA LEU A 88 -1.51 7.94 2.80
C LEU A 88 -2.11 9.01 1.88
N VAL A 89 -2.62 8.59 0.73
CA VAL A 89 -3.30 9.46 -0.23
C VAL A 89 -4.81 9.37 -0.09
N GLU A 90 -5.32 8.13 -0.11
CA GLU A 90 -6.76 7.88 -0.04
C GLU A 90 -7.03 6.44 0.43
N THR A 91 -8.16 6.25 1.11
CA THR A 91 -8.73 4.93 1.38
C THR A 91 -10.09 4.81 0.71
N GLN A 92 -10.41 3.62 0.23
CA GLN A 92 -11.74 3.28 -0.26
C GLN A 92 -12.21 2.05 0.52
N PRO A 93 -13.27 2.16 1.34
CA PRO A 93 -14.08 3.36 1.53
C PRO A 93 -13.33 4.50 2.28
N ALA A 94 -13.77 5.74 2.10
CA ALA A 94 -13.11 6.92 2.69
C ALA A 94 -13.19 6.95 4.23
N ASP A 95 -14.19 6.29 4.80
CA ASP A 95 -14.41 6.14 6.24
C ASP A 95 -13.82 4.83 6.79
N LEU A 96 -12.88 4.20 6.06
CA LEU A 96 -12.25 2.94 6.46
C LEU A 96 -11.72 2.98 7.90
N GLU A 97 -10.99 4.03 8.27
CA GLU A 97 -10.41 4.15 9.61
C GLU A 97 -11.50 4.17 10.70
N ALA A 98 -12.62 4.86 10.46
CA ALA A 98 -13.75 4.87 11.39
C ALA A 98 -14.40 3.49 11.48
N ARG A 99 -14.54 2.77 10.37
CA ARG A 99 -15.09 1.40 10.33
C ARG A 99 -14.20 0.42 11.07
N VAL A 100 -12.88 0.53 10.91
CA VAL A 100 -11.91 -0.29 11.64
C VAL A 100 -12.01 -0.01 13.15
N LYS A 101 -12.10 1.26 13.56
CA LYS A 101 -12.33 1.63 14.97
C LYS A 101 -13.62 1.05 15.55
N THR A 102 -14.71 0.95 14.77
CA THR A 102 -15.94 0.30 15.26
C THR A 102 -15.80 -1.20 15.47
N LEU A 103 -14.92 -1.87 14.73
CA LEU A 103 -14.63 -3.29 14.93
C LEU A 103 -13.73 -3.52 16.14
N HIS A 104 -12.92 -2.52 16.50
CA HIS A 104 -11.96 -2.58 17.62
C HIS A 104 -12.24 -1.44 18.60
N PRO A 105 -13.27 -1.57 19.47
CA PRO A 105 -13.34 -0.70 20.63
C PRO A 105 -12.08 -0.95 21.45
N LEU A 106 -11.19 0.05 21.50
CA LEU A 106 -10.11 0.07 22.48
C LEU A 106 -10.73 -0.12 23.88
N PRO A 107 -10.16 -0.99 24.73
CA PRO A 107 -10.58 -1.07 26.13
C PRO A 107 -10.34 0.26 26.87
#